data_AF-A0A973T102-F1
#
_entry.id   AF-A0A973T102-F1
#
_cell.length_a   1.000
_cell.length_b   1.000
_cell.length_c   1.000
_cell.angle_alpha   90.00
_cell.angle_beta   90.00
_cell.angle_gamma   90.00
#
_symmetry.space_group_name_H-M   'P 1'
#
loop_
_entity.id
_entity.type
_entity.pdbx_description
1 polymer ?
#
loop_
_entity_poly.entity_id
_entity_poly.type
_entity_poly.pdbx_seq_one_letter_code
_entity_poly.pdbx_strand_id
1 'polypeptide(L)'
;MRRATHALWLMYGSLAVGLLGAALLCHQRDNVPGTAFFAACAVALAMAIPHTSWLLDEYRAALVAVDRGSLPGQLKTRQDITVEQALAAACCEQWWTTAGAAHQCTRKDQTL
;
A
#
# COMPACT_ATOMS: atom_id res chain seq x y z
N MET A 1 5.40 -7.45 -10.68
CA MET A 1 4.22 -7.93 -9.91
C MET A 1 2.87 -7.43 -10.45
N ARG A 2 2.67 -6.14 -10.78
CA ARG A 2 1.38 -5.62 -11.30
C ARG A 2 0.80 -6.37 -12.51
N ARG A 3 1.62 -6.82 -13.47
CA ARG A 3 1.15 -7.56 -14.66
C ARG A 3 0.53 -8.92 -14.32
N ALA A 4 1.11 -9.64 -13.36
CA ALA A 4 0.61 -10.95 -12.94
C ALA A 4 -0.72 -10.84 -12.19
N THR A 5 -0.89 -9.81 -11.36
CA THR A 5 -2.17 -9.52 -10.71
C THR A 5 -3.24 -9.16 -11.73
N HIS A 6 -2.94 -8.32 -12.74
CA HIS A 6 -3.91 -8.02 -13.78
C HIS A 6 -4.31 -9.26 -14.59
N ALA A 7 -3.36 -10.14 -14.91
CA ALA A 7 -3.66 -11.40 -15.59
C ALA A 7 -4.59 -12.31 -14.76
N LEU A 8 -4.34 -12.44 -13.45
CA LEU A 8 -5.21 -13.19 -12.54
C LEU A 8 -6.62 -12.60 -12.47
N TRP A 9 -6.74 -11.28 -12.36
CA TRP A 9 -8.04 -10.60 -12.35
C TRP A 9 -8.82 -10.84 -13.65
N LEU A 10 -8.14 -10.76 -14.80
CA LEU A 10 -8.74 -11.06 -16.09
C LEU A 10 -9.18 -12.52 -16.22
N MET A 11 -8.38 -13.47 -15.71
CA MET A 11 -8.74 -14.89 -15.71
C MET A 11 -9.94 -15.17 -14.80
N TYR A 12 -9.96 -14.64 -13.57
CA TYR A 12 -11.10 -14.81 -12.68
C TYR A 12 -12.37 -14.15 -13.22
N GLY A 13 -12.24 -12.94 -13.78
CA GLY A 13 -13.35 -12.23 -14.40
C GLY A 13 -13.92 -12.98 -15.60
N SER A 14 -13.06 -13.46 -16.51
CA SER A 14 -13.52 -14.20 -17.69
C SER A 14 -14.15 -15.54 -17.31
N LEU A 15 -13.61 -16.24 -16.30
CA LEU A 15 -14.18 -17.49 -15.80
C LEU A 15 -15.55 -17.26 -15.15
N ALA A 16 -15.71 -16.19 -14.35
CA ALA A 16 -16.99 -15.85 -13.73
C ALA A 16 -18.06 -15.52 -14.78
N VAL A 17 -17.71 -14.74 -15.82
CA VAL A 17 -18.61 -14.43 -16.94
C VAL A 17 -18.99 -15.71 -17.71
N GLY A 18 -18.03 -16.60 -17.95
CA GLY A 18 -18.29 -17.89 -18.61
C GLY A 18 -19.26 -18.78 -17.82
N LEU A 19 -19.07 -18.88 -16.50
CA LEU A 19 -19.96 -19.63 -15.61
C LEU A 19 -21.36 -19.03 -15.55
N LEU A 20 -21.47 -17.70 -15.58
CA LEU A 20 -22.76 -17.02 -15.61
C LEU A 20 -23.49 -17.27 -16.95
N GLY A 21 -22.75 -17.31 -18.05
CA GLY A 21 -23.27 -17.77 -19.35
C GLY A 21 -23.77 -19.22 -19.32
N ALA A 22 -23.02 -20.13 -18.67
CA ALA A 22 -23.46 -21.51 -18.48
C ALA A 22 -24.70 -21.62 -17.58
N ALA A 23 -24.81 -20.80 -16.53
CA ALA A 23 -25.99 -20.71 -15.69
C ALA A 23 -27.23 -20.27 -16.49
N LEU A 24 -27.08 -19.27 -17.38
CA LEU A 24 -28.17 -18.83 -18.26
C LEU A 24 -28.62 -19.95 -19.22
N LEU A 25 -27.68 -20.71 -19.78
CA LEU A 25 -28.01 -21.86 -20.63
C LEU A 25 -28.72 -22.99 -19.87
N CYS A 26 -28.32 -23.26 -18.62
CA CYS A 26 -29.02 -24.20 -17.76
C CYS A 26 -30.44 -23.70 -17.41
N HIS A 27 -30.62 -22.39 -17.27
CA HIS A 27 -31.91 -21.79 -16.94
C HIS A 27 -32.89 -21.94 -18.09
N GLN A 28 -32.43 -21.71 -19.31
CA GLN A 28 -33.21 -21.94 -20.53
C GLN A 28 -33.64 -23.39 -20.74
N ARG A 29 -32.98 -24.35 -20.07
CA ARG A 29 -33.29 -25.78 -20.13
C ARG A 29 -34.06 -26.28 -18.90
N ASP A 30 -34.60 -25.38 -18.08
CA ASP A 30 -35.29 -25.66 -16.81
C ASP A 30 -34.46 -26.51 -15.82
N ASN A 31 -33.13 -26.51 -15.95
CA ASN A 31 -32.24 -27.27 -15.07
C ASN A 31 -31.83 -26.43 -13.84
N VAL A 32 -32.78 -26.27 -12.92
CA VAL A 32 -32.64 -25.50 -11.66
C VAL A 32 -31.39 -25.85 -10.82
N PRO A 33 -31.00 -27.13 -10.60
CA PRO A 33 -29.81 -27.41 -9.83
C PRO A 33 -28.53 -26.97 -10.55
N GLY A 34 -28.49 -27.09 -11.88
CA GLY A 34 -27.37 -26.60 -12.70
C GLY A 34 -27.23 -25.08 -12.64
N THR A 35 -28.34 -24.33 -12.72
CA THR A 35 -28.30 -22.87 -12.63
C THR A 35 -27.78 -22.39 -11.29
N ALA A 36 -28.27 -22.97 -10.19
CA ALA A 36 -27.86 -22.63 -8.85
C ALA A 36 -26.36 -22.91 -8.63
N PHE A 37 -25.88 -24.06 -9.11
CA PHE A 37 -24.46 -24.42 -9.01
C PHE A 37 -23.56 -23.43 -9.74
N PHE A 38 -23.83 -23.17 -11.02
CA PHE A 38 -23.00 -22.26 -11.82
C PHE A 38 -23.08 -20.81 -11.34
N ALA A 39 -24.26 -20.35 -10.90
CA ALA A 39 -24.42 -19.03 -10.30
C ALA A 39 -23.64 -18.91 -8.98
N ALA A 40 -23.71 -19.91 -8.11
CA ALA A 40 -22.96 -19.92 -6.86
C ALA A 40 -21.44 -19.91 -7.10
N CYS A 41 -20.94 -20.69 -8.06
CA CYS A 41 -19.53 -20.66 -8.45
C CYS A 41 -19.11 -19.29 -9.00
N ALA A 42 -19.94 -18.66 -9.84
CA ALA A 42 -19.66 -17.32 -10.38
C ALA A 42 -19.56 -16.27 -9.26
N VAL A 43 -20.49 -16.30 -8.29
CA VAL A 43 -20.46 -15.39 -7.13
C VAL A 43 -19.24 -15.65 -6.25
N ALA A 44 -18.88 -16.91 -5.98
CA ALA A 44 -17.69 -17.25 -5.20
C ALA A 44 -16.40 -16.71 -5.84
N LEU A 45 -16.28 -16.81 -7.17
CA LEU A 45 -15.14 -16.25 -7.91
C LEU A 45 -15.14 -14.73 -7.88
N ALA A 46 -16.31 -14.09 -8.02
CA ALA A 46 -16.43 -12.64 -7.91
C ALA A 46 -16.02 -12.13 -6.50
N MET A 47 -16.32 -12.89 -5.44
CA MET A 47 -15.92 -12.58 -4.06
C MET A 47 -14.45 -12.90 -3.78
N ALA A 48 -13.87 -13.88 -4.46
CA ALA A 48 -12.44 -14.20 -4.33
C ALA A 48 -11.55 -13.05 -4.82
N ILE A 49 -11.99 -12.31 -5.84
CA ILE A 49 -11.27 -11.17 -6.41
C ILE A 49 -10.90 -10.10 -5.34
N PRO A 50 -11.85 -9.46 -4.63
CA PRO A 50 -11.53 -8.48 -3.59
C PRO A 50 -10.80 -9.11 -2.39
N HIS A 51 -11.08 -10.37 -2.08
CA HIS A 51 -10.41 -11.09 -1.01
C HIS A 51 -8.90 -11.26 -1.28
N THR A 52 -8.52 -11.56 -2.53
CA THR A 52 -7.09 -11.65 -2.90
C THR A 52 -6.37 -10.30 -2.84
N SER A 53 -7.04 -9.18 -3.16
CA SER A 53 -6.44 -7.87 -2.98
C SER A 53 -6.22 -7.53 -1.50
N TRP A 54 -7.19 -7.85 -0.65
CA TRP A 54 -7.08 -7.59 0.79
C TRP A 54 -5.93 -8.39 1.41
N LEU A 55 -5.83 -9.69 1.10
CA LEU A 55 -4.70 -10.54 1.53
C LEU A 55 -3.34 -10.01 1.08
N LEU A 56 -3.24 -9.51 -0.16
CA LEU A 56 -1.99 -8.94 -0.67
C LEU A 56 -1.61 -7.65 0.07
N ASP A 57 -2.58 -6.82 0.40
CA ASP A 57 -2.34 -5.59 1.16
C ASP A 57 -1.97 -5.89 2.61
N GLU A 58 -2.59 -6.90 3.22
CA GLU A 58 -2.22 -7.38 4.56
C GLU A 58 -0.81 -7.97 4.57
N TYR A 59 -0.44 -8.76 3.55
CA TYR A 59 0.94 -9.23 3.37
C TYR A 59 1.94 -8.08 3.20
N ARG A 60 1.60 -7.04 2.43
CA ARG A 60 2.45 -5.85 2.28
C ARG A 60 2.58 -5.10 3.61
N ALA A 61 1.50 -4.95 4.36
CA ALA A 61 1.53 -4.31 5.67
C ALA A 61 2.40 -5.10 6.66
N ALA A 62 2.29 -6.43 6.66
CA ALA A 62 3.13 -7.31 7.47
C ALA A 62 4.61 -7.21 7.07
N LEU A 63 4.93 -7.19 5.77
CA LEU A 63 6.30 -7.00 5.29
C LEU A 63 6.87 -5.64 5.72
N VAL A 64 6.09 -4.57 5.64
CA VAL A 64 6.51 -3.24 6.12
C VAL A 64 6.73 -3.23 7.64
N ALA A 65 5.89 -3.94 8.40
CA ALA A 65 6.04 -4.06 9.84
C ALA A 65 7.29 -4.86 10.22
N VAL A 66 7.58 -5.94 9.49
CA VAL A 66 8.81 -6.73 9.64
C VAL A 66 10.02 -5.88 9.26
N ASP A 67 10.03 -5.20 8.11
CA ASP A 67 11.14 -4.33 7.69
C ASP A 67 11.42 -3.23 8.73
N ARG A 68 10.38 -2.61 9.29
CA ARG A 68 10.52 -1.61 10.36
C ARG A 68 11.02 -2.20 11.68
N GLY A 69 10.58 -3.41 12.02
CA GLY A 69 11.00 -4.12 13.24
C GLY A 69 12.37 -4.78 13.12
N SER A 70 12.79 -5.12 11.90
CA SER A 70 14.08 -5.75 11.59
C SER A 70 15.16 -4.73 11.26
N LEU A 71 14.82 -3.45 11.06
CA LEU A 71 15.83 -2.39 11.13
C LEU A 71 16.37 -2.39 12.56
N PRO A 72 17.63 -2.82 12.79
CA PRO A 72 18.30 -2.47 14.04
C PRO A 72 18.28 -0.95 14.05
N GLY A 73 17.60 -0.38 15.05
CA GLY A 73 16.98 0.95 15.00
C GLY A 73 17.79 1.94 14.19
N GLN A 74 17.13 2.72 13.32
CA GLN A 74 17.71 3.80 12.53
C GLN A 74 18.73 4.59 13.36
N LEU A 75 19.96 4.10 13.40
CA LEU A 75 21.12 4.82 13.85
C LEU A 75 21.29 5.78 12.71
N LYS A 76 20.64 6.96 12.85
CA LYS A 76 21.04 8.13 12.07
C LYS A 76 22.55 8.11 12.13
N THR A 77 23.16 7.86 10.99
CA THR A 77 24.62 7.86 10.96
C THR A 77 25.04 9.25 11.45
N ARG A 78 26.24 9.37 12.03
CA ARG A 78 26.73 10.69 12.46
C ARG A 78 26.62 11.72 11.33
N GLN A 79 26.73 11.25 10.09
CA GLN A 79 26.53 12.00 8.86
C GLN A 79 25.08 12.50 8.69
N ASP A 80 24.06 11.67 8.91
CA ASP A 80 22.65 12.09 8.86
C ASP A 80 22.33 13.18 9.90
N ILE A 81 22.88 13.05 11.11
CA ILE A 81 22.72 14.05 12.18
C ILE A 81 23.38 15.38 11.77
N THR A 82 24.58 15.34 11.19
CA THR A 82 25.26 16.55 10.73
C THR A 82 24.54 17.23 9.57
N VAL A 83 23.96 16.46 8.64
CA VAL A 83 23.20 17.01 7.52
C VAL A 83 21.92 17.68 8.01
N GLU A 84 21.20 17.05 8.94
CA GLU A 84 19.98 17.62 9.53
C GLU A 84 20.28 18.91 10.34
N GLN A 85 21.37 18.93 11.11
CA GLN A 85 21.81 20.13 11.83
C GLN A 85 22.25 21.25 10.87
N ALA A 86 22.98 20.91 9.80
CA ALA A 86 23.38 21.88 8.79
C ALA A 86 22.17 22.46 8.03
N LEU A 87 21.17 21.62 7.72
CA LEU A 87 19.94 22.07 7.08
C LEU A 87 19.14 22.98 8.01
N ALA A 88 19.02 22.63 9.30
CA ALA A 88 18.33 23.45 10.28
C ALA A 88 19.01 24.82 10.45
N ALA A 89 20.34 24.84 10.52
CA ALA A 89 21.11 26.09 10.57
C ALA A 89 20.91 26.93 9.30
N ALA A 90 20.98 26.32 8.12
CA ALA A 90 20.76 27.00 6.84
C ALA A 90 19.33 27.56 6.71
N CYS A 91 18.31 26.80 7.13
CA CYS A 91 16.93 27.26 7.14
C CYS A 91 16.70 28.41 8.13
N CYS A 92 17.34 28.36 9.30
CA CYS A 92 17.31 29.47 10.27
C CYS A 92 17.97 30.73 9.67
N GLU A 93 19.17 30.62 9.11
CA GLU A 93 19.86 31.76 8.49
C GLU A 93 19.09 32.32 7.29
N GLN A 94 18.48 31.46 6.47
CA GLN A 94 17.66 31.89 5.34
C GLN A 94 16.36 32.57 5.78
N TRP A 95 15.74 32.09 6.87
CA TRP A 95 14.58 32.75 7.46
C TRP A 95 14.93 34.13 8.05
N TRP A 96 16.06 34.26 8.77
CA TRP A 96 16.48 35.55 9.34
C TRP A 96 16.88 36.57 8.27
N THR A 97 17.62 36.13 7.24
CA THR A 97 17.99 37.00 6.11
C THR A 97 16.77 37.46 5.31
N THR A 98 15.74 36.63 5.18
CA THR A 98 14.47 37.02 4.53
C THR A 98 13.57 37.87 5.44
N ALA A 99 13.65 37.69 6.76
CA ALA A 99 12.90 38.48 7.74
C ALA A 99 13.53 39.85 8.06
N GLY A 100 14.74 40.14 7.57
CA GLY A 100 15.40 41.45 7.68
C GLY A 100 15.81 41.85 9.09
N ALA A 101 15.88 40.91 10.04
CA ALA A 101 16.19 41.18 11.45
C ALA A 101 17.63 40.78 11.80
N ALA A 102 18.32 41.62 12.60
CA ALA A 102 19.68 41.34 13.08
C ALA A 102 19.67 40.15 14.05
N HIS A 103 20.45 39.10 13.73
CA HIS A 103 20.48 37.86 14.48
C HIS A 103 21.59 37.88 15.56
N GLN A 104 21.21 37.60 16.81
CA GLN A 104 22.15 37.36 17.91
C GLN A 104 21.92 35.94 18.43
N CYS A 105 22.66 34.98 17.87
CA CYS A 105 22.57 33.58 18.24
C CYS A 105 23.22 33.36 19.61
N THR A 106 22.44 33.50 20.69
CA THR A 106 22.88 33.04 22.01
C THR A 106 22.54 31.56 22.14
N ARG A 107 23.55 30.71 21.91
CA ARG A 107 23.46 29.28 22.18
C ARG A 107 23.15 29.08 23.66
N LYS A 108 21.95 28.59 23.98
CA LYS A 108 21.45 28.43 25.35
C LYS A 108 22.21 27.38 26.18
N ASP A 109 23.08 26.57 25.55
CA ASP A 109 23.76 25.45 26.20
C ASP A 109 25.16 25.77 26.77
N GLN A 110 25.52 27.05 26.90
CA GLN A 110 26.72 27.45 27.65
C GLN A 110 26.34 27.88 29.08
N THR A 111 26.01 26.92 29.92
CA THR A 111 26.11 27.08 31.37
C THR A 111 27.25 26.20 31.87
N LEU A 112 28.32 26.87 32.31
CA LEU A 112 29.41 26.33 33.13
C LEU A 112 28.89 25.65 34.39
#